data_AF-A0A2N7QG48-F1
#
_entry.id   AF-A0A2N7QG48-F1
#
_cell.length_a   1.000
_cell.length_b   1.000
_cell.length_c   1.000
_cell.angle_alpha   90.00
_cell.angle_beta   90.00
_cell.angle_gamma   90.00
#
_symmetry.space_group_name_H-M   'P 1'
#
loop_
_entity.id
_entity.type
_entity.pdbx_description
1 polymer ?
#
loop_
_entity_poly.entity_id
_entity_poly.type
_entity_poly.pdbx_seq_one_letter_code
_entity_poly.pdbx_strand_id
1 'polypeptide(L)'
;MKKRPMTLAEKILSTKLKRAYVEPGELVEVSVDLTLANDITGPLAIKIFESTKIEKVFDPEKIVLVMDHFTPNKDIKSAEQVRICREFAKKYQILHYYEGGACGIEHALLPELGLVGPGDIVIGADSHTCTYGALGAFATGVGSTDLAAAWITGKMI
;
A
#
# COMPACT_ATOMS: atom_id res chain seq x y z
N MET A 1 9.68 -16.78 33.19
CA MET A 1 10.83 -16.24 32.42
C MET A 1 10.52 -14.80 32.03
N LYS A 2 11.49 -13.88 32.11
CA LYS A 2 11.29 -12.47 31.73
C LYS A 2 11.19 -12.39 30.20
N LYS A 3 10.15 -11.73 29.66
CA LYS A 3 10.01 -11.54 28.21
C LYS A 3 11.20 -10.75 27.68
N ARG A 4 11.69 -11.11 26.49
CA ARG A 4 12.77 -10.34 25.84
C ARG A 4 12.28 -8.93 25.44
N PRO A 5 13.17 -7.96 25.26
CA PRO A 5 12.80 -6.66 24.71
C PRO A 5 12.24 -6.79 23.28
N MET A 6 11.27 -5.94 22.94
CA MET A 6 10.71 -5.85 21.58
C MET A 6 11.57 -4.96 20.66
N THR A 7 11.71 -5.38 19.40
CA THR A 7 12.30 -4.58 18.31
C THR A 7 11.38 -3.43 17.90
N LEU A 8 11.84 -2.55 17.00
CA LEU A 8 11.00 -1.46 16.47
C LEU A 8 9.77 -2.02 15.73
N ALA A 9 9.97 -2.98 14.81
CA ALA A 9 8.88 -3.62 14.08
C ALA A 9 7.84 -4.24 15.02
N GLU A 10 8.29 -4.98 16.04
CA GLU A 10 7.41 -5.59 17.04
C GLU A 10 6.62 -4.54 17.84
N LYS A 11 7.25 -3.40 18.19
CA LYS A 11 6.56 -2.31 18.89
C LYS A 11 5.51 -1.63 18.00
N ILE A 12 5.79 -1.44 16.72
CA ILE A 12 4.82 -0.87 15.76
C ILE A 12 3.62 -1.81 15.65
N LEU A 13 3.86 -3.09 15.39
CA LEU A 13 2.81 -4.11 15.30
C LEU A 13 2.03 -4.25 16.61
N SER A 14 2.71 -4.34 17.76
CA SER A 14 2.04 -4.48 19.06
C SER A 14 1.16 -3.26 19.39
N THR A 15 1.63 -2.06 19.04
CA THR A 15 0.86 -0.82 19.22
C THR A 15 -0.39 -0.84 18.35
N LYS A 16 -0.28 -1.23 17.08
CA LYS A 16 -1.43 -1.34 16.18
C LYS A 16 -2.44 -2.37 16.65
N LEU A 17 -1.96 -3.51 17.14
CA LEU A 17 -2.77 -4.59 17.70
C LEU A 17 -3.37 -4.26 19.08
N LYS A 18 -2.96 -3.16 19.71
CA LYS A 18 -3.29 -2.83 21.12
C LYS A 18 -2.91 -3.95 22.09
N ARG A 19 -1.75 -4.57 21.84
CA ARG A 19 -1.20 -5.66 22.64
C ARG A 19 0.04 -5.20 23.39
N ALA A 20 0.22 -5.70 24.60
CA ALA A 20 1.40 -5.40 25.41
C ALA A 20 2.69 -6.04 24.86
N TYR A 21 2.58 -7.08 24.02
CA TYR A 21 3.71 -7.84 23.50
C TYR A 21 3.33 -8.66 22.27
N VAL A 22 4.27 -8.80 21.34
CA VAL A 22 4.25 -9.72 20.19
C VAL A 22 5.62 -10.39 20.05
N GLU A 23 5.71 -11.52 19.36
CA GLU A 23 6.98 -12.21 19.13
C GLU A 23 7.11 -12.84 17.72
N PRO A 24 8.35 -13.02 17.21
CA PRO A 24 8.62 -13.66 15.93
C PRO A 24 8.04 -15.07 15.88
N GLY A 25 7.49 -15.40 14.70
CA GLY A 25 6.78 -16.66 14.48
C GLY A 25 5.29 -16.58 14.81
N GLU A 26 4.81 -15.49 15.41
CA GLU A 26 3.39 -15.24 15.59
C GLU A 26 2.74 -14.74 14.29
N LEU A 27 1.59 -15.32 13.93
CA LEU A 27 0.74 -14.84 12.85
C LEU A 27 -0.27 -13.82 13.41
N VAL A 28 -0.32 -12.62 12.85
CA VAL A 28 -1.17 -11.53 13.34
C VAL A 28 -1.87 -10.81 12.20
N GLU A 29 -3.14 -10.47 12.38
CA GLU A 29 -3.85 -9.61 11.43
C GLU A 29 -3.79 -8.15 11.93
N VAL A 30 -3.25 -7.23 11.12
CA VAL A 30 -3.04 -5.82 11.50
C VAL A 30 -3.66 -4.87 10.49
N SER A 31 -4.21 -3.75 10.98
CA SER A 31 -4.69 -2.68 10.11
C SER A 31 -3.53 -1.95 9.45
N VAL A 32 -3.65 -1.73 8.14
CA VAL A 32 -2.69 -0.92 7.37
C VAL A 32 -3.06 0.56 7.46
N ASP A 33 -2.05 1.40 7.46
CA ASP A 33 -2.19 2.86 7.41
C ASP A 33 -2.24 3.38 6.00
N LEU A 34 -1.50 2.76 5.10
CA LEU A 34 -1.42 3.17 3.70
C LEU A 34 -1.16 1.95 2.81
N THR A 35 -1.77 1.97 1.63
CA THR A 35 -1.52 1.00 0.57
C THR A 35 -1.02 1.71 -0.68
N LEU A 36 -0.08 1.09 -1.40
CA LEU A 36 0.52 1.64 -2.61
C LEU A 36 0.41 0.68 -3.80
N ALA A 37 0.07 1.21 -4.97
CA ALA A 37 0.18 0.49 -6.23
C ALA A 37 0.63 1.41 -7.37
N ASN A 38 1.37 0.84 -8.32
CA ASN A 38 1.80 1.53 -9.53
C ASN A 38 1.04 1.05 -10.78
N ASP A 39 1.40 1.60 -11.94
CA ASP A 39 0.79 1.28 -13.24
C ASP A 39 1.07 -0.15 -13.72
N ILE A 40 1.99 -0.90 -13.09
CA ILE A 40 2.22 -2.31 -13.42
C ILE A 40 1.34 -3.22 -12.58
N THR A 41 1.39 -3.07 -11.26
CA THR A 41 0.76 -4.01 -10.32
C THR A 41 -0.62 -3.56 -9.85
N GLY A 42 -0.93 -2.26 -9.92
CA GLY A 42 -2.24 -1.68 -9.66
C GLY A 42 -3.35 -2.28 -10.52
N PRO A 43 -3.21 -2.35 -11.86
CA PRO A 43 -4.24 -2.95 -12.71
C PRO A 43 -4.56 -4.41 -12.37
N LEU A 44 -3.56 -5.18 -11.91
CA LEU A 44 -3.76 -6.56 -11.47
C LEU A 44 -4.54 -6.61 -10.15
N ALA A 45 -4.18 -5.78 -9.17
CA ALA A 45 -4.90 -5.69 -7.90
C ALA A 45 -6.34 -5.22 -8.11
N ILE A 46 -6.57 -4.23 -8.99
CA ILE A 46 -7.89 -3.74 -9.38
C ILE A 46 -8.74 -4.87 -9.97
N LYS A 47 -8.18 -5.64 -10.91
CA LYS A 47 -8.90 -6.77 -11.52
C LYS A 47 -9.32 -7.81 -10.48
N ILE A 48 -8.47 -8.11 -9.51
CA ILE A 48 -8.78 -9.03 -8.40
C ILE A 48 -9.89 -8.43 -7.54
N PHE A 49 -9.73 -7.17 -7.12
CA PHE A 49 -10.73 -6.46 -6.32
C PHE A 49 -12.10 -6.45 -7.00
N GLU A 50 -12.20 -6.07 -8.28
CA GLU A 50 -13.47 -6.03 -9.00
C GLU A 50 -14.11 -7.41 -9.18
N SER A 51 -13.30 -8.48 -9.27
CA SER A 51 -13.83 -9.84 -9.35
C SER A 51 -14.58 -10.28 -8.09
N THR A 52 -14.28 -9.65 -6.94
CA THR A 52 -14.99 -9.91 -5.67
C THR A 52 -16.39 -9.29 -5.62
N LYS A 53 -16.73 -8.40 -6.56
CA LYS A 53 -18.01 -7.65 -6.62
C LYS A 53 -18.28 -6.76 -5.39
N ILE A 54 -17.24 -6.43 -4.63
CA ILE A 54 -17.33 -5.48 -3.53
C ILE A 54 -17.47 -4.07 -4.11
N GLU A 55 -18.44 -3.31 -3.60
CA GLU A 55 -18.83 -2.01 -4.15
C GLU A 55 -18.06 -0.82 -3.56
N LYS A 56 -17.24 -1.07 -2.52
CA LYS A 56 -16.48 -0.02 -1.82
C LYS A 56 -15.12 -0.54 -1.36
N VAL A 57 -14.11 0.30 -1.50
CA VAL A 57 -12.81 0.10 -0.83
C VAL A 57 -12.93 0.39 0.67
N PHE A 58 -12.00 -0.11 1.47
CA PHE A 58 -12.00 0.08 2.92
C PHE A 58 -11.91 1.56 3.33
N ASP A 59 -11.03 2.32 2.67
CA ASP A 59 -10.78 3.73 2.93
C ASP A 59 -10.10 4.38 1.70
N PRO A 60 -10.80 5.27 0.96
CA PRO A 60 -10.24 5.94 -0.21
C PRO A 60 -9.04 6.87 0.07
N GLU A 61 -8.86 7.31 1.32
CA GLU A 61 -7.74 8.16 1.73
C GLU A 61 -6.47 7.35 2.01
N LYS A 62 -6.59 6.03 2.17
CA LYS A 62 -5.47 5.12 2.49
C LYS A 62 -5.01 4.29 1.31
N ILE A 63 -5.45 4.63 0.11
CA ILE A 63 -5.06 4.00 -1.14
C ILE A 63 -4.31 5.04 -1.96
N VAL A 64 -3.07 4.73 -2.30
CA VAL A 64 -2.21 5.56 -3.13
C VAL A 64 -1.93 4.85 -4.44
N LEU A 65 -2.18 5.54 -5.53
CA LEU A 65 -1.94 5.07 -6.89
C LEU A 65 -0.97 6.03 -7.57
N VAL A 66 0.23 5.55 -7.93
CA VAL A 66 1.28 6.36 -8.55
C VAL A 66 1.67 5.76 -9.90
N MET A 67 1.38 6.46 -10.99
CA MET A 67 1.65 5.95 -12.35
C MET A 67 3.07 6.36 -12.80
N ASP A 68 4.12 5.85 -12.16
CA ASP A 68 5.50 6.29 -12.38
C ASP A 68 6.34 5.39 -13.28
N HIS A 69 6.00 4.10 -13.44
CA HIS A 69 6.87 3.14 -14.13
C HIS A 69 6.89 3.34 -15.65
N PHE A 70 5.74 3.68 -16.24
CA PHE A 70 5.61 4.00 -17.66
C PHE A 70 5.04 5.41 -17.87
N THR A 71 5.72 6.42 -17.31
CA THR A 71 5.41 7.84 -17.55
C THR A 71 6.53 8.56 -18.32
N PRO A 72 6.28 9.07 -19.54
CA PRO A 72 5.05 8.92 -20.32
C PRO A 72 4.82 7.48 -20.80
N ASN A 73 3.58 7.15 -21.14
CA ASN A 73 3.22 5.80 -21.58
C ASN A 73 4.00 5.41 -22.84
N LYS A 74 4.76 4.32 -22.74
CA LYS A 74 5.66 3.84 -23.80
C LYS A 74 4.92 3.16 -24.97
N ASP A 75 3.73 2.62 -24.73
CA ASP A 75 2.91 1.87 -25.69
C ASP A 75 1.42 1.84 -25.28
N ILE A 76 0.57 1.30 -26.16
CA ILE A 76 -0.88 1.18 -25.92
C ILE A 76 -1.19 0.36 -24.65
N LYS A 77 -0.38 -0.66 -24.33
CA LYS A 77 -0.62 -1.50 -23.15
C LYS A 77 -0.38 -0.72 -21.87
N SER A 78 0.69 0.06 -21.81
CA SER A 78 0.96 0.96 -20.67
C SER A 78 -0.11 2.06 -20.54
N ALA A 79 -0.60 2.61 -21.65
CA ALA A 79 -1.71 3.56 -21.63
C ALA A 79 -3.01 2.94 -21.09
N GLU A 80 -3.29 1.68 -21.45
CA GLU A 80 -4.45 0.94 -20.95
C GLU A 80 -4.33 0.60 -19.46
N GLN A 81 -3.13 0.27 -18.98
CA GLN A 81 -2.86 0.06 -17.56
C GLN A 81 -3.15 1.32 -16.73
N VAL A 82 -2.62 2.47 -17.15
CA VAL A 82 -2.90 3.75 -16.50
C VAL A 82 -4.39 4.10 -16.58
N ARG A 83 -5.06 3.82 -17.70
CA ARG A 83 -6.52 4.00 -17.84
C ARG A 83 -7.28 3.20 -16.78
N ILE A 84 -6.93 1.93 -16.56
CA ILE A 84 -7.57 1.09 -15.53
C ILE A 84 -7.44 1.72 -14.14
N CYS A 85 -6.23 2.13 -13.76
CA CYS A 85 -5.99 2.81 -12.47
C CYS A 85 -6.76 4.13 -12.36
N ARG A 86 -6.80 4.94 -13.42
CA ARG A 86 -7.53 6.22 -13.44
C ARG A 86 -9.02 6.04 -13.23
N GLU A 87 -9.62 5.07 -13.91
CA GLU A 87 -11.05 4.81 -13.81
C GLU A 87 -11.41 4.21 -12.45
N PHE A 88 -10.55 3.36 -11.89
CA PHE A 88 -10.69 2.89 -10.51
C PHE A 88 -10.62 4.05 -9.50
N ALA A 89 -9.63 4.94 -9.64
CA ALA A 89 -9.47 6.09 -8.78
C ALA A 89 -10.71 6.99 -8.77
N LYS A 90 -11.27 7.28 -9.94
CA LYS A 90 -12.52 8.05 -10.07
C LYS A 90 -13.72 7.32 -9.45
N LYS A 91 -13.88 6.02 -9.76
CA LYS A 91 -15.01 5.20 -9.31
C LYS A 91 -15.11 5.13 -7.79
N TYR A 92 -13.97 4.93 -7.12
CA TYR A 92 -13.91 4.78 -5.66
C TYR A 92 -13.47 6.05 -4.93
N GLN A 93 -13.35 7.18 -5.64
CA GLN A 93 -12.96 8.49 -5.11
C GLN A 93 -11.64 8.43 -4.32
N ILE A 94 -10.65 7.73 -4.89
CA ILE A 94 -9.32 7.60 -4.30
C ILE A 94 -8.65 8.98 -4.27
N LEU A 95 -8.30 9.44 -3.06
CA LEU A 95 -7.78 10.79 -2.86
C LEU A 95 -6.38 10.96 -3.46
N HIS A 96 -5.54 9.93 -3.32
CA HIS A 96 -4.13 9.98 -3.71
C HIS A 96 -3.88 9.25 -5.02
N TYR A 97 -4.27 9.89 -6.13
CA TYR A 97 -3.98 9.44 -7.49
C TYR A 97 -3.01 10.40 -8.18
N TYR A 98 -1.86 9.89 -8.61
CA TYR A 98 -0.79 10.68 -9.24
C TYR A 98 -0.42 10.11 -10.61
N GLU A 99 -0.43 10.96 -11.64
CA GLU A 99 -0.17 10.59 -13.02
C GLU A 99 0.54 11.73 -13.76
N GLY A 100 1.38 11.41 -14.75
CA GLY A 100 1.96 12.37 -15.67
C GLY A 100 2.86 13.38 -14.95
N GLY A 101 2.67 14.67 -15.20
CA GLY A 101 3.49 15.71 -14.57
C GLY A 101 3.34 15.84 -13.05
N ALA A 102 2.36 15.14 -12.44
CA ALA A 102 2.13 15.15 -11.01
C ALA A 102 2.71 13.93 -10.27
N CYS A 103 3.28 12.95 -10.98
CA CYS A 103 3.93 11.79 -10.36
C CYS A 103 5.45 11.97 -10.28
N GLY A 104 6.06 11.15 -9.43
CA GLY A 104 7.49 10.90 -9.32
C GLY A 104 7.68 9.45 -8.89
N ILE A 105 8.93 9.00 -8.72
CA ILE A 105 9.19 7.64 -8.23
C ILE A 105 8.41 7.42 -6.93
N GLU A 106 7.56 6.41 -6.89
CA GLU A 106 6.56 6.24 -5.82
C GLU A 106 7.18 6.27 -4.43
N HIS A 107 8.34 5.65 -4.25
CA HIS A 107 9.06 5.60 -2.98
C HIS A 107 9.74 6.91 -2.56
N ALA A 108 9.96 7.85 -3.48
CA ALA A 108 10.39 9.20 -3.15
C ALA A 108 9.18 10.12 -2.92
N LEU A 109 8.17 9.99 -3.77
CA LEU A 109 6.98 10.85 -3.78
C LEU A 109 6.18 10.74 -2.47
N LEU A 110 5.92 9.53 -1.98
CA LEU A 110 5.10 9.35 -0.77
C LEU A 110 5.71 10.04 0.48
N PRO A 111 7.00 9.86 0.78
CA PRO A 111 7.69 10.61 1.83
C PRO A 111 7.70 12.13 1.60
N GLU A 112 7.95 12.58 0.36
CA GLU A 112 7.98 14.02 0.02
C GLU A 112 6.64 14.71 0.28
N LEU A 113 5.53 14.00 0.02
CA LEU A 113 4.18 14.48 0.30
C LEU A 113 3.75 14.29 1.77
N GLY A 114 4.59 13.69 2.61
CA GLY A 114 4.27 13.43 4.01
C GLY A 114 3.20 12.37 4.22
N LEU A 115 2.98 11.49 3.23
CA LEU A 115 1.96 10.43 3.29
C LEU A 115 2.40 9.24 4.16
N VAL A 116 3.71 9.09 4.36
CA VAL A 116 4.29 8.03 5.19
C VAL A 116 5.15 8.64 6.29
N GLY A 117 4.96 8.19 7.52
CA GLY A 117 5.68 8.67 8.70
C GLY A 117 6.02 7.57 9.71
N PRO A 118 6.68 7.96 10.82
CA PRO A 118 7.10 7.02 11.85
C PRO A 118 5.92 6.29 12.48
N GLY A 119 6.01 4.96 12.56
CA GLY A 119 4.99 4.10 13.18
C GLY A 119 3.87 3.65 12.25
N ASP A 120 3.84 4.11 11.00
CA ASP A 120 2.87 3.62 10.01
C ASP A 120 3.12 2.16 9.65
N ILE A 121 2.04 1.44 9.31
CA ILE A 121 2.10 0.15 8.64
C ILE A 121 1.73 0.35 7.16
N VAL A 122 2.71 0.21 6.27
CA VAL A 122 2.54 0.44 4.83
C VAL A 122 2.76 -0.85 4.06
N ILE A 123 1.84 -1.16 3.15
CA ILE A 123 2.05 -2.23 2.17
C ILE A 123 1.98 -1.67 0.76
N GLY A 124 2.75 -2.24 -0.15
CA GLY A 124 2.75 -1.80 -1.53
C GLY A 124 2.95 -2.96 -2.47
N ALA A 125 2.29 -2.94 -3.61
CA ALA A 125 2.56 -3.92 -4.67
C ALA A 125 3.83 -3.55 -5.46
N ASP A 126 4.91 -3.27 -4.73
CA ASP A 126 6.27 -3.08 -5.23
C ASP A 126 7.27 -3.66 -4.21
N SER A 127 8.34 -4.28 -4.72
CA SER A 127 9.34 -4.97 -3.89
C SER A 127 10.17 -4.02 -3.00
N HIS A 128 10.25 -2.73 -3.34
CA HIS A 128 11.03 -1.71 -2.64
C HIS A 128 10.19 -0.84 -1.71
N THR A 129 8.95 -1.22 -1.43
CA THR A 129 8.12 -0.59 -0.37
C THR A 129 8.85 -0.55 0.99
N CYS A 130 9.82 -1.45 1.23
CA CYS A 130 10.70 -1.42 2.39
C CYS A 130 11.49 -0.10 2.56
N THR A 131 11.61 0.73 1.52
CA THR A 131 12.24 2.05 1.56
C THR A 131 11.68 2.91 2.68
N TYR A 132 10.38 2.83 2.97
CA TYR A 132 9.73 3.61 4.02
C TYR A 132 10.18 3.23 5.43
N GLY A 133 10.85 2.09 5.60
CA GLY A 133 11.52 1.73 6.86
C GLY A 133 12.55 2.75 7.32
N ALA A 134 13.13 3.54 6.38
CA ALA A 134 14.02 4.65 6.70
C ALA A 134 13.34 5.75 7.54
N LEU A 135 12.01 5.85 7.50
CA LEU A 135 11.21 6.81 8.28
C LEU A 135 10.74 6.22 9.61
N GLY A 136 11.12 4.99 9.96
CA GLY A 136 10.61 4.30 11.14
C GLY A 136 9.19 3.74 10.97
N ALA A 137 8.72 3.57 9.74
CA ALA A 137 7.51 2.81 9.42
C ALA A 137 7.81 1.30 9.36
N PHE A 138 6.80 0.47 9.60
CA PHE A 138 6.83 -0.93 9.19
C PHE A 138 6.29 -1.01 7.76
N ALA A 139 7.17 -1.29 6.79
CA ALA A 139 6.79 -1.27 5.38
C ALA A 139 7.29 -2.49 4.63
N THR A 140 6.40 -3.10 3.82
CA THR A 140 6.73 -4.32 3.07
C THR A 140 6.07 -4.36 1.70
N GLY A 141 6.78 -4.95 0.74
CA GLY A 141 6.22 -5.31 -0.55
C GLY A 141 5.27 -6.50 -0.41
N VAL A 142 4.18 -6.50 -1.18
CA VAL A 142 3.18 -7.57 -1.23
C VAL A 142 2.77 -7.87 -2.68
N GLY A 143 2.09 -9.01 -2.89
CA GLY A 143 1.51 -9.31 -4.20
C GLY A 143 0.21 -8.54 -4.46
N SER A 144 -0.23 -8.49 -5.72
CA SER A 144 -1.50 -7.86 -6.09
C SER A 144 -2.73 -8.49 -5.43
N THR A 145 -2.68 -9.78 -5.09
CA THR A 145 -3.76 -10.47 -4.34
C THR A 145 -3.88 -9.94 -2.92
N ASP A 146 -2.76 -9.82 -2.21
CA ASP A 146 -2.73 -9.31 -0.83
C ASP A 146 -3.12 -7.83 -0.79
N LEU A 147 -2.66 -7.05 -1.78
CA LEU A 147 -3.07 -5.64 -1.92
C LEU A 147 -4.58 -5.52 -2.13
N ALA A 148 -5.17 -6.34 -3.01
CA ALA A 148 -6.62 -6.37 -3.21
C ALA A 148 -7.37 -6.77 -1.92
N ALA A 149 -6.85 -7.75 -1.17
CA ALA A 149 -7.40 -8.13 0.13
C ALA A 149 -7.33 -6.98 1.15
N ALA A 150 -6.25 -6.20 1.15
CA ALA A 150 -6.14 -5.01 1.99
C ALA A 150 -7.09 -3.90 1.55
N TRP A 151 -7.33 -3.71 0.25
CA TRP A 151 -8.35 -2.76 -0.22
C TRP A 151 -9.77 -3.14 0.18
N ILE A 152 -10.03 -4.43 0.45
CA ILE A 152 -11.30 -4.93 0.94
C ILE A 152 -11.41 -4.78 2.46
N THR A 153 -10.37 -5.16 3.19
CA THR A 153 -10.42 -5.37 4.64
C THR A 153 -9.81 -4.23 5.46
N GLY A 154 -8.94 -3.44 4.86
CA GLY A 154 -8.06 -2.49 5.54
C GLY A 154 -6.97 -3.16 6.39
N LYS A 155 -6.66 -4.43 6.13
CA LYS A 155 -5.74 -5.24 6.94
C LYS A 155 -4.76 -6.07 6.11
N MET A 156 -3.67 -6.47 6.74
CA MET A 156 -2.71 -7.47 6.28
C MET A 156 -2.53 -8.56 7.35
N ILE A 157 -2.06 -9.73 6.94
CA ILE A 157 -1.71 -10.87 7.81
C ILE A 157 -0.18 -11.08 7.76
#